data_AF-A0AAU4SHW7-F1
#
_entry.id   AF-A0AAU4SHW7-F1
#
_cell.length_a   1.000
_cell.length_b   1.000
_cell.length_c   1.000
_cell.angle_alpha   90.00
_cell.angle_beta   90.00
_cell.angle_gamma   90.00
#
_symmetry.space_group_name_H-M   'P 1'
#
loop_
_entity.id
_entity.type
_entity.pdbx_description
1 polymer ?
#
loop_
_entity_poly.entity_id
_entity_poly.type
_entity_poly.pdbx_seq_one_letter_code
_entity_poly.pdbx_strand_id
1 'polypeptide(L)'
;MSTPVPRSRRRPRVPVPGAAARREPVDWAKVGRRAVRRRATGMTHPEAAAALEEAELQQHMDRDRENLADEERGPAELAEWARIVQLLATAGGTYDPDTDAFVQDELAADAERERARQLEDERRRQEEEAEAARSAALAPDVLHHALLRTVARTGLLDSLSEDEQAAVNRLPDSDPAAALAVNALLARAHAAGVGSRSGTAS
;
A
#
# COMPACT_ATOMS: atom_id res chain seq x y z
N MET A 1 32.69 -28.43 -49.71
CA MET A 1 31.26 -28.78 -49.85
C MET A 1 30.66 -28.77 -48.45
N SER A 2 29.65 -27.94 -48.23
CA SER A 2 29.28 -27.33 -46.94
C SER A 2 28.48 -28.23 -45.99
N THR A 3 28.80 -28.14 -44.71
CA THR A 3 28.04 -28.63 -43.56
C THR A 3 26.82 -27.74 -43.29
N PRO A 4 25.62 -28.27 -43.01
CA PRO A 4 24.46 -27.46 -42.66
C PRO A 4 24.49 -27.09 -41.16
N VAL A 5 24.32 -25.80 -40.89
CA VAL A 5 24.25 -25.18 -39.55
C VAL A 5 22.88 -25.44 -38.90
N PRO A 6 22.78 -25.83 -37.62
CA PRO A 6 21.49 -25.97 -36.96
C PRO A 6 20.93 -24.59 -36.57
N ARG A 7 19.70 -24.30 -37.01
CA ARG A 7 18.97 -23.08 -36.66
C ARG A 7 18.50 -23.14 -35.20
N SER A 8 19.12 -22.31 -34.37
CA SER A 8 18.68 -21.99 -33.00
C SER A 8 17.24 -21.49 -33.00
N ARG A 9 16.31 -22.30 -32.48
CA ARG A 9 14.94 -21.87 -32.16
C ARG A 9 14.97 -21.11 -30.84
N ARG A 10 15.17 -19.78 -30.90
CA ARG A 10 14.82 -18.90 -29.77
C ARG A 10 13.31 -19.00 -29.54
N ARG A 11 12.91 -19.68 -28.47
CA ARG A 11 11.54 -19.61 -27.95
C ARG A 11 11.24 -18.14 -27.58
N PRO A 12 10.08 -17.58 -27.95
CA PRO A 12 9.63 -16.31 -27.41
C PRO A 12 9.54 -16.43 -25.88
N ARG A 13 10.23 -15.56 -25.16
CA ARG A 13 10.00 -15.36 -23.72
C ARG A 13 8.57 -14.83 -23.59
N VAL A 14 7.65 -15.69 -23.15
CA VAL A 14 6.34 -15.27 -22.68
C VAL A 14 6.59 -14.35 -21.48
N PRO A 15 6.10 -13.09 -21.48
CA PRO A 15 6.16 -12.25 -20.29
C PRO A 15 5.44 -12.99 -19.16
N VAL A 16 6.15 -13.23 -18.07
CA VAL A 16 5.52 -13.69 -16.82
C VAL A 16 4.43 -12.65 -16.50
N PRO A 17 3.17 -13.05 -16.25
CA PRO A 17 2.17 -12.11 -15.79
C PRO A 17 2.68 -11.55 -14.47
N GLY A 18 3.16 -10.30 -14.50
CA GLY A 18 3.40 -9.53 -13.29
C GLY A 18 2.10 -9.60 -12.49
N ALA A 19 2.21 -9.97 -11.22
CA ALA A 19 1.09 -10.13 -10.30
C ALA A 19 0.16 -8.92 -10.48
N ALA A 20 -0.94 -9.13 -11.21
CA ALA A 20 -1.99 -8.14 -11.32
C ALA A 20 -2.38 -7.82 -9.89
N ALA A 21 -2.28 -6.55 -9.49
CA ALA A 21 -2.71 -6.10 -8.18
C ALA A 21 -4.05 -6.77 -7.87
N ARG A 22 -4.15 -7.44 -6.71
CA ARG A 22 -5.37 -8.12 -6.31
C ARG A 22 -6.49 -7.09 -6.35
N ARG A 23 -7.32 -7.16 -7.39
CA ARG A 23 -8.52 -6.32 -7.46
C ARG A 23 -9.37 -6.74 -6.28
N GLU A 24 -9.81 -5.76 -5.52
CA GLU A 24 -10.74 -6.01 -4.44
C GLU A 24 -11.96 -6.73 -5.03
N PRO A 25 -12.43 -7.83 -4.39
CA PRO A 25 -13.66 -8.48 -4.80
C PRO A 25 -14.78 -7.44 -4.88
N VAL A 26 -15.55 -7.46 -5.97
CA VAL A 26 -16.68 -6.54 -6.11
C VAL A 26 -17.74 -6.93 -5.08
N ASP A 27 -18.13 -5.98 -4.24
CA ASP A 27 -19.27 -6.13 -3.33
C ASP A 27 -20.58 -6.00 -4.12
N TRP A 28 -21.08 -7.13 -4.63
CA TRP A 28 -22.28 -7.20 -5.44
C TRP A 28 -23.54 -6.80 -4.67
N ALA A 29 -23.60 -7.04 -3.37
CA ALA A 29 -24.69 -6.61 -2.52
C ALA A 29 -24.79 -5.07 -2.50
N LYS A 30 -23.65 -4.38 -2.31
CA LYS A 30 -23.59 -2.92 -2.35
C LYS A 30 -23.89 -2.34 -3.73
N VAL A 31 -23.43 -2.99 -4.80
CA VAL A 31 -23.80 -2.62 -6.18
C VAL A 31 -25.32 -2.68 -6.36
N GLY A 32 -25.96 -3.75 -5.88
CA GLY A 32 -27.41 -3.92 -5.88
C GLY A 32 -28.13 -2.80 -5.12
N ARG A 33 -27.77 -2.57 -3.84
CA ARG A 33 -28.37 -1.49 -3.02
C ARG A 33 -28.25 -0.13 -3.71
N ARG A 34 -27.06 0.21 -4.25
CA ARG A 34 -26.86 1.47 -4.98
C ARG A 34 -27.72 1.58 -6.24
N ALA A 35 -27.95 0.48 -6.96
CA ALA A 35 -28.83 0.48 -8.13
C ALA A 35 -30.29 0.73 -7.75
N VAL A 36 -30.74 0.15 -6.64
CA VAL A 36 -32.08 0.42 -6.08
C VAL A 36 -32.23 1.88 -5.67
N ARG A 37 -31.31 2.42 -4.88
CA ARG A 37 -31.36 3.83 -4.43
C ARG A 37 -31.46 4.81 -5.60
N ARG A 38 -30.68 4.60 -6.66
CA ARG A 38 -30.75 5.42 -7.89
C ARG A 38 -32.10 5.32 -8.60
N ARG A 39 -32.71 4.14 -8.63
CA ARG A 39 -34.05 3.95 -9.22
C ARG A 39 -35.13 4.61 -8.37
N ALA A 40 -35.00 4.51 -7.05
CA ALA A 40 -35.96 5.02 -6.09
C ALA A 40 -35.95 6.55 -5.97
N THR A 41 -34.87 7.23 -6.38
CA THR A 41 -34.76 8.70 -6.25
C THR A 41 -35.97 9.41 -6.85
N GLY A 42 -36.66 10.19 -6.02
CA GLY A 42 -37.87 10.93 -6.39
C GLY A 42 -39.18 10.14 -6.26
N MET A 43 -39.14 8.83 -5.98
CA MET A 43 -40.35 8.02 -5.82
C MET A 43 -41.06 8.31 -4.50
N THR A 44 -42.39 8.31 -4.56
CA THR A 44 -43.30 8.31 -3.41
C THR A 44 -43.48 6.90 -2.86
N HIS A 45 -44.07 6.78 -1.65
CA HIS A 45 -44.38 5.48 -1.04
C HIS A 45 -45.10 4.48 -1.97
N PRO A 46 -46.25 4.82 -2.61
CA PRO A 46 -46.95 3.85 -3.45
C PRO A 46 -46.14 3.43 -4.69
N GLU A 47 -45.33 4.33 -5.26
CA GLU A 47 -44.46 4.02 -6.41
C GLU A 47 -43.34 3.06 -6.00
N ALA A 48 -42.71 3.31 -4.85
CA ALA A 48 -41.68 2.43 -4.31
C ALA A 48 -42.25 1.05 -3.92
N ALA A 49 -43.47 0.99 -3.40
CA ALA A 49 -44.14 -0.27 -3.07
C ALA A 49 -44.44 -1.10 -4.32
N ALA A 50 -44.96 -0.48 -5.38
CA ALA A 50 -45.17 -1.17 -6.66
C ALA A 50 -43.86 -1.68 -7.28
N ALA A 51 -42.78 -0.90 -7.18
CA ALA A 51 -41.46 -1.31 -7.65
C ALA A 51 -40.87 -2.48 -6.84
N LEU A 52 -41.14 -2.56 -5.53
CA LEU A 52 -40.77 -3.71 -4.70
C LEU A 52 -41.51 -4.97 -5.17
N GLU A 53 -42.83 -4.91 -5.35
CA GLU A 53 -43.63 -6.05 -5.84
C GLU A 53 -43.12 -6.56 -7.21
N GLU A 54 -42.79 -5.63 -8.13
CA GLU A 54 -42.20 -5.99 -9.43
C GLU A 54 -40.83 -6.66 -9.27
N ALA A 55 -39.98 -6.15 -8.37
CA ALA A 55 -38.67 -6.72 -8.11
C ALA A 55 -38.75 -8.12 -7.50
N GLU A 56 -39.71 -8.36 -6.59
CA GLU A 56 -39.97 -9.69 -6.01
C GLU A 56 -40.43 -10.69 -7.07
N LEU A 57 -41.32 -10.28 -7.97
CA LEU A 57 -41.76 -11.10 -9.10
C LEU A 57 -40.58 -11.44 -10.02
N GLN A 58 -39.76 -10.45 -10.36
CA GLN A 58 -38.57 -10.66 -11.19
C GLN A 58 -37.59 -11.63 -10.53
N GLN A 59 -37.34 -11.50 -9.21
CA GLN A 59 -36.47 -12.43 -8.49
C GLN A 59 -37.03 -13.85 -8.50
N HIS A 60 -38.35 -14.01 -8.36
CA HIS A 60 -38.99 -15.32 -8.44
C HIS A 60 -38.77 -15.96 -9.81
N MET A 61 -38.95 -15.20 -10.90
CA MET A 61 -38.70 -15.67 -12.26
C MET A 61 -37.23 -16.02 -12.52
N ASP A 62 -36.28 -15.23 -11.99
CA ASP A 62 -34.85 -15.46 -12.17
C ASP A 62 -34.36 -16.70 -11.41
N ARG A 63 -34.94 -16.97 -10.24
CA ARG A 63 -34.66 -18.18 -9.44
C ARG A 63 -35.02 -19.46 -10.19
N ASP A 64 -36.10 -19.44 -10.96
CA ASP A 64 -36.58 -20.59 -11.72
C ASP A 64 -35.73 -20.89 -12.96
N ARG A 65 -34.80 -20.00 -13.34
CA ARG A 65 -34.03 -20.08 -14.61
C ARG A 65 -32.65 -20.76 -14.51
N GLU A 66 -32.27 -21.29 -13.35
CA GLU A 66 -30.98 -21.98 -13.08
C GLU A 66 -29.74 -21.29 -13.70
N ASN A 67 -29.28 -20.17 -13.10
CA ASN A 67 -27.88 -19.74 -13.20
C ASN A 67 -27.56 -18.69 -12.12
N LEU A 68 -26.87 -19.05 -11.04
CA LEU A 68 -26.54 -18.09 -9.98
C LEU A 68 -25.05 -18.07 -9.68
N ALA A 69 -24.31 -17.33 -10.51
CA ALA A 69 -22.98 -16.85 -10.16
C ALA A 69 -23.03 -15.50 -9.40
N ASP A 70 -24.22 -14.98 -9.04
CA ASP A 70 -24.41 -13.70 -8.34
C ASP A 70 -25.48 -13.81 -7.22
N GLU A 71 -25.26 -14.65 -6.22
CA GLU A 71 -26.26 -14.96 -5.17
C GLU A 71 -26.56 -13.80 -4.20
N GLU A 72 -25.66 -12.83 -4.03
CA GLU A 72 -25.83 -11.77 -3.02
C GLU A 72 -26.56 -10.51 -3.53
N ARG A 73 -26.56 -10.28 -4.84
CA ARG A 73 -27.09 -9.04 -5.41
C ARG A 73 -28.62 -8.97 -5.31
N GLY A 74 -29.32 -10.01 -5.77
CA GLY A 74 -30.79 -10.05 -5.77
C GLY A 74 -31.39 -9.85 -4.38
N PRO A 75 -30.98 -10.62 -3.36
CA PRO A 75 -31.45 -10.42 -1.99
C PRO A 75 -31.15 -9.02 -1.44
N ALA A 76 -29.99 -8.45 -1.74
CA ALA A 76 -29.63 -7.11 -1.31
C ALA A 76 -30.48 -6.02 -1.99
N GLU A 77 -30.85 -6.20 -3.26
CA GLU A 77 -31.76 -5.30 -3.95
C GLU A 77 -33.16 -5.29 -3.31
N LEU A 78 -33.73 -6.47 -3.02
CA LEU A 78 -35.04 -6.57 -2.36
C LEU A 78 -35.04 -5.98 -0.95
N ALA A 79 -34.01 -6.29 -0.16
CA ALA A 79 -33.89 -5.74 1.19
C ALA A 79 -33.82 -4.20 1.17
N GLU A 80 -33.13 -3.63 0.18
CA GLU A 80 -33.06 -2.18 0.01
C GLU A 80 -34.39 -1.56 -0.42
N TRP A 81 -35.11 -2.20 -1.36
CA TRP A 81 -36.46 -1.75 -1.74
C TRP A 81 -37.40 -1.75 -0.54
N ALA A 82 -37.43 -2.84 0.24
CA ALA A 82 -38.25 -2.94 1.45
C ALA A 82 -37.92 -1.84 2.47
N ARG A 83 -36.63 -1.53 2.67
CA ARG A 83 -36.20 -0.43 3.55
C ARG A 83 -36.71 0.92 3.07
N ILE A 84 -36.60 1.21 1.77
CA ILE A 84 -37.06 2.48 1.19
C ILE A 84 -38.58 2.62 1.31
N VAL A 85 -39.34 1.55 1.04
CA VAL A 85 -40.80 1.54 1.24
C VAL A 85 -41.13 1.86 2.71
N GLN A 86 -40.48 1.19 3.66
CA GLN A 86 -40.70 1.45 5.08
C GLN A 86 -40.33 2.88 5.51
N LEU A 87 -39.22 3.41 4.97
CA LEU A 87 -38.78 4.78 5.20
C LEU A 87 -39.85 5.77 4.72
N LEU A 88 -40.33 5.61 3.48
CA LEU A 88 -41.34 6.48 2.88
C LEU A 88 -42.70 6.37 3.55
N ALA A 89 -43.07 5.18 4.04
CA ALA A 89 -44.29 4.99 4.85
C ALA A 89 -44.26 5.81 6.14
N THR A 90 -43.06 6.03 6.70
CA THR A 90 -42.87 6.70 8.00
C THR A 90 -42.62 8.19 7.85
N ALA A 91 -41.75 8.59 6.92
CA ALA A 91 -41.34 9.99 6.73
C ALA A 91 -42.28 10.76 5.78
N GLY A 92 -42.99 10.06 4.89
CA GLY A 92 -43.74 10.66 3.79
C GLY A 92 -42.83 11.32 2.75
N GLY A 93 -43.43 11.98 1.76
CA GLY A 93 -42.70 12.68 0.69
C GLY A 93 -42.09 11.74 -0.35
N THR A 94 -41.06 12.23 -1.04
CA THR A 94 -40.33 11.54 -2.09
C THR A 94 -38.97 11.07 -1.57
N TYR A 95 -38.48 9.92 -2.05
CA TYR A 95 -37.19 9.41 -1.64
C TYR A 95 -36.04 10.28 -2.13
N ASP A 96 -35.20 10.73 -1.20
CA ASP A 96 -33.96 11.43 -1.48
C ASP A 96 -32.79 10.76 -0.73
N PRO A 97 -31.86 10.08 -1.43
CA PRO A 97 -30.73 9.41 -0.79
C PRO A 97 -29.78 10.36 -0.06
N ASP A 98 -29.78 11.66 -0.39
CA ASP A 98 -28.92 12.64 0.27
C ASP A 98 -29.42 12.98 1.69
N THR A 99 -30.70 12.72 1.97
CA THR A 99 -31.32 12.91 3.30
C THR A 99 -31.46 11.61 4.09
N ASP A 100 -31.14 10.48 3.47
CA ASP A 100 -31.30 9.15 4.06
C ASP A 100 -30.13 8.81 4.99
N ALA A 101 -30.38 8.80 6.30
CA ALA A 101 -29.37 8.56 7.33
C ALA A 101 -28.58 7.25 7.11
N PHE A 102 -29.23 6.17 6.65
CA PHE A 102 -28.55 4.91 6.39
C PHE A 102 -27.52 5.04 5.26
N VAL A 103 -27.86 5.81 4.22
CA VAL A 103 -26.95 6.09 3.10
C VAL A 103 -25.79 6.96 3.57
N GLN A 104 -26.06 7.98 4.39
CA GLN A 104 -25.03 8.85 4.94
C GLN A 104 -24.04 8.09 5.84
N ASP A 105 -24.53 7.18 6.68
CA ASP A 105 -23.68 6.33 7.52
C ASP A 105 -22.80 5.39 6.67
N GLU A 106 -23.37 4.79 5.61
CA GLU A 106 -22.62 3.93 4.68
C GLU A 106 -21.50 4.73 3.97
N LEU A 107 -21.78 5.96 3.54
CA LEU A 107 -20.82 6.86 2.92
C LEU A 107 -19.72 7.31 3.89
N ALA A 108 -20.07 7.60 5.14
CA ALA A 108 -19.12 7.95 6.18
C ALA A 108 -18.16 6.77 6.47
N ALA A 109 -18.69 5.56 6.59
CA ALA A 109 -17.89 4.35 6.79
C ALA A 109 -17.00 4.03 5.59
N ASP A 110 -17.46 4.27 4.36
CA ASP A 110 -16.63 4.17 3.15
C ASP A 110 -15.47 5.17 3.17
N ALA A 111 -15.75 6.43 3.53
CA ALA A 111 -14.73 7.47 3.60
C ALA A 111 -13.67 7.17 4.66
N GLU A 112 -14.07 6.61 5.81
CA GLU A 112 -13.14 6.16 6.85
C GLU A 112 -12.24 5.01 6.36
N ARG A 113 -12.82 4.00 5.70
CA ARG A 113 -12.06 2.89 5.11
C ARG A 113 -11.04 3.39 4.09
N GLU A 114 -11.42 4.34 3.24
CA GLU A 114 -10.53 4.92 2.24
C GLU A 114 -9.38 5.70 2.89
N ARG A 115 -9.67 6.52 3.92
CA ARG A 115 -8.62 7.23 4.69
C ARG A 115 -7.65 6.26 5.36
N ALA A 116 -8.16 5.17 5.95
CA ALA A 116 -7.30 4.16 6.57
C ALA A 116 -6.34 3.53 5.56
N ARG A 117 -6.81 3.22 4.35
CA ARG A 117 -5.96 2.70 3.26
C ARG A 117 -4.90 3.71 2.82
N GLN A 118 -5.28 4.97 2.68
CA GLN A 118 -4.34 6.04 2.32
C GLN A 118 -3.22 6.17 3.35
N LEU A 119 -3.56 6.15 4.65
CA LEU A 119 -2.56 6.18 5.72
C LEU A 119 -1.63 4.95 5.70
N GLU A 120 -2.17 3.76 5.41
CA GLU A 120 -1.36 2.56 5.28
C GLU A 120 -0.40 2.63 4.09
N ASP A 121 -0.86 3.14 2.95
CA ASP A 121 -0.04 3.33 1.75
C ASP A 121 1.03 4.41 1.97
N GLU A 122 0.70 5.52 2.63
CA GLU A 122 1.65 6.55 3.03
C GLU A 122 2.72 5.99 3.98
N ARG A 123 2.31 5.22 4.99
CA ARG A 123 3.25 4.56 5.91
C ARG A 123 4.17 3.61 5.14
N ARG A 124 3.64 2.82 4.21
CA ARG A 124 4.45 1.92 3.39
C ARG A 124 5.49 2.69 2.57
N ARG A 125 5.08 3.79 1.93
CA ARG A 125 6.02 4.66 1.19
C ARG A 125 7.09 5.26 2.10
N GLN A 126 6.71 5.72 3.29
CA GLN A 126 7.68 6.24 4.27
C GLN A 126 8.66 5.17 4.73
N GLU A 127 8.20 3.93 4.94
CA GLU A 127 9.06 2.80 5.30
C GLU A 127 10.04 2.47 4.16
N GLU A 128 9.55 2.42 2.91
CA GLU A 128 10.37 2.20 1.71
C GLU A 128 11.41 3.33 1.52
N GLU A 129 11.02 4.59 1.70
CA GLU A 129 11.91 5.75 1.65
C GLU A 129 12.96 5.71 2.77
N ALA A 130 12.56 5.33 3.99
CA ALA A 130 13.47 5.20 5.12
C ALA A 130 14.44 4.03 4.94
N GLU A 131 14.01 2.93 4.30
CA GLU A 131 14.88 1.82 3.93
C GLU A 131 15.84 2.19 2.80
N ALA A 132 15.37 2.92 1.79
CA ALA A 132 16.20 3.46 0.72
C ALA A 132 17.24 4.45 1.26
N ALA A 133 16.85 5.35 2.16
CA ALA A 133 17.76 6.29 2.82
C ALA A 133 18.80 5.56 3.69
N ARG A 134 18.38 4.53 4.44
CA ARG A 134 19.30 3.66 5.20
C ARG A 134 20.28 2.97 4.26
N SER A 135 19.81 2.37 3.17
CA SER A 135 20.66 1.71 2.18
C SER A 135 21.63 2.68 1.51
N ALA A 136 21.20 3.90 1.20
CA ALA A 136 22.05 4.94 0.63
C ALA A 136 23.13 5.41 1.62
N ALA A 137 22.81 5.50 2.91
CA ALA A 137 23.80 5.83 3.95
C ALA A 137 24.85 4.72 4.14
N LEU A 138 24.51 3.48 3.77
CA LEU A 138 25.42 2.33 3.75
C LEU A 138 26.18 2.18 2.43
N ALA A 139 26.01 3.10 1.47
CA ALA A 139 26.73 3.05 0.22
C ALA A 139 28.25 3.10 0.47
N PRO A 140 29.06 2.26 -0.19
CA PRO A 140 30.50 2.16 0.06
C PRO A 140 31.22 3.50 -0.04
N ASP A 141 30.90 4.35 -1.03
CA ASP A 141 31.50 5.68 -1.18
C ASP A 141 31.19 6.61 0.01
N VAL A 142 29.97 6.53 0.55
CA VAL A 142 29.54 7.32 1.70
C VAL A 142 30.26 6.84 2.96
N LEU A 143 30.33 5.52 3.16
CA LEU A 143 31.05 4.91 4.28
C LEU A 143 32.56 5.16 4.20
N HIS A 144 33.15 5.09 3.00
CA HIS A 144 34.56 5.40 2.74
C HIS A 144 34.88 6.83 3.13
N HIS A 145 34.09 7.79 2.64
CA HIS A 145 34.29 9.19 2.98
C HIS A 145 34.12 9.46 4.48
N ALA A 146 33.11 8.85 5.12
CA ALA A 146 32.88 8.98 6.55
C ALA A 146 34.05 8.40 7.37
N LEU A 147 34.55 7.22 6.99
CA LEU A 147 35.67 6.56 7.65
C LEU A 147 36.95 7.39 7.52
N LEU A 148 37.31 7.82 6.31
CA LEU A 148 38.49 8.66 6.07
C LEU A 148 38.41 9.97 6.87
N ARG A 149 37.24 10.61 6.91
CA ARG A 149 37.03 11.83 7.68
C ARG A 149 37.24 11.60 9.19
N THR A 150 36.82 10.47 9.72
CA THR A 150 37.00 10.14 11.14
C THR A 150 38.45 9.79 11.46
N VAL A 151 39.13 9.01 10.61
CA VAL A 151 40.57 8.72 10.73
C VAL A 151 41.40 10.01 10.63
N ALA A 152 40.98 10.98 9.81
CA ALA A 152 41.61 12.30 9.74
C ALA A 152 41.52 13.03 11.07
N ARG A 153 40.34 13.04 11.70
CA ARG A 153 40.11 13.71 12.98
C ARG A 153 40.90 13.09 14.12
N THR A 154 41.14 11.78 14.10
CA THR A 154 41.98 11.11 15.09
C THR A 154 43.48 11.37 14.89
N GLY A 155 43.87 12.02 13.79
CA GLY A 155 45.28 12.25 13.44
C GLY A 155 46.01 10.98 13.01
N LEU A 156 45.26 9.91 12.70
CA LEU A 156 45.85 8.61 12.34
C LEU A 156 46.22 8.52 10.87
N LEU A 157 45.62 9.34 9.99
CA LEU A 157 45.82 9.25 8.53
C LEU A 157 47.30 9.24 8.13
N ASP A 158 48.10 10.15 8.67
CA ASP A 158 49.51 10.29 8.29
C ASP A 158 50.42 9.23 8.95
N SER A 159 49.87 8.42 9.86
CA SER A 159 50.57 7.36 10.58
C SER A 159 50.30 5.94 10.07
N LEU A 160 49.35 5.79 9.12
CA LEU A 160 49.03 4.51 8.53
C LEU A 160 50.11 4.08 7.54
N SER A 161 50.49 2.80 7.59
CA SER A 161 51.27 2.16 6.53
C SER A 161 50.46 2.04 5.23
N GLU A 162 51.14 1.81 4.10
CA GLU A 162 50.48 1.61 2.81
C GLU A 162 49.46 0.46 2.84
N ASP A 163 49.78 -0.64 3.52
CA ASP A 163 48.89 -1.79 3.65
C ASP A 163 47.65 -1.47 4.50
N GLU A 164 47.81 -0.73 5.60
CA GLU A 164 46.70 -0.28 6.44
C GLU A 164 45.81 0.73 5.70
N GLN A 165 46.41 1.66 4.95
CA GLN A 165 45.69 2.60 4.10
C GLN A 165 44.89 1.85 3.02
N ALA A 166 45.50 0.85 2.39
CA ALA A 166 44.84 0.04 1.37
C ALA A 166 43.72 -0.84 1.96
N ALA A 167 43.85 -1.28 3.21
CA ALA A 167 42.80 -1.99 3.93
C ALA A 167 41.62 -1.07 4.28
N VAL A 168 41.88 0.13 4.83
CA VAL A 168 40.87 1.15 5.14
C VAL A 168 40.08 1.55 3.88
N ASN A 169 40.76 1.69 2.74
CA ASN A 169 40.12 2.02 1.47
C ASN A 169 39.20 0.91 0.93
N ARG A 170 39.55 -0.37 1.15
CA ARG A 170 38.78 -1.53 0.65
C ARG A 170 37.66 -1.98 1.58
N LEU A 171 37.74 -1.60 2.86
CA LEU A 171 36.82 -2.06 3.90
C LEU A 171 35.33 -1.73 3.61
N PRO A 172 34.96 -0.53 3.13
CA PRO A 172 33.57 -0.19 2.80
C PRO A 172 32.95 -1.05 1.70
N ASP A 173 33.76 -1.49 0.72
CA ASP A 173 33.31 -2.36 -0.37
C ASP A 173 33.24 -3.83 0.05
N SER A 174 34.15 -4.26 0.92
CA SER A 174 34.32 -5.68 1.28
C SER A 174 33.41 -6.09 2.44
N ASP A 175 33.25 -5.22 3.43
CA ASP A 175 32.40 -5.42 4.60
C ASP A 175 31.88 -4.05 5.11
N PRO A 176 30.73 -3.58 4.57
CA PRO A 176 30.13 -2.30 4.96
C PRO A 176 29.79 -2.23 6.45
N ALA A 177 29.42 -3.36 7.06
CA ALA A 177 29.06 -3.43 8.47
C ALA A 177 30.30 -3.25 9.37
N ALA A 178 31.42 -3.89 9.01
CA ALA A 178 32.70 -3.68 9.68
C ALA A 178 33.20 -2.24 9.50
N ALA A 179 33.10 -1.66 8.31
CA ALA A 179 33.46 -0.25 8.06
C ALA A 179 32.69 0.70 8.98
N LEU A 180 31.38 0.47 9.15
CA LEU A 180 30.52 1.23 10.07
C LEU A 180 30.92 1.07 11.53
N ALA A 181 31.17 -0.17 11.96
CA ALA A 181 31.58 -0.47 13.33
C ALA A 181 32.92 0.19 13.68
N VAL A 182 33.89 0.13 12.76
CA VAL A 182 35.21 0.77 12.90
C VAL A 182 35.05 2.29 12.95
N ASN A 183 34.27 2.89 12.05
CA ASN A 183 34.01 4.33 12.06
C ASN A 183 33.37 4.78 13.40
N ALA A 184 32.38 4.04 13.90
CA ALA A 184 31.74 4.33 15.18
C ALA A 184 32.69 4.16 16.39
N LEU A 185 33.58 3.17 16.35
CA LEU A 185 34.61 2.97 17.36
C LEU A 185 35.59 4.14 17.39
N LEU A 186 36.12 4.55 16.23
CA LEU A 186 37.05 5.67 16.11
C LEU A 186 36.42 6.98 16.54
N ALA A 187 35.17 7.25 16.16
CA ALA A 187 34.43 8.43 16.58
C ALA A 187 34.25 8.49 18.10
N ARG A 188 33.91 7.36 18.74
CA ARG A 188 33.81 7.26 20.21
C ARG A 188 35.16 7.45 20.90
N ALA A 189 36.22 6.82 20.40
CA ALA A 189 37.57 6.96 20.95
C ALA A 189 38.07 8.41 20.88
N HIS A 190 37.83 9.09 19.75
CA HIS A 190 38.13 10.52 19.62
C HIS A 190 37.36 11.36 20.64
N ALA A 191 36.04 11.17 20.76
CA ALA A 191 35.22 11.90 21.73
C ALA A 191 35.68 11.72 23.18
N ALA A 192 36.03 10.49 23.58
CA ALA A 192 36.56 10.18 24.91
C ALA A 192 37.95 10.79 25.15
N GLY A 193 38.81 10.81 24.13
CA GLY A 193 40.14 11.41 24.17
C GLY A 193 40.12 12.95 24.27
N VAL A 194 39.14 13.60 23.63
CA VAL A 194 38.95 15.06 23.73
C VAL A 194 38.39 15.44 25.09
N GLY A 195 37.40 14.70 25.62
CA GLY A 195 36.82 14.97 26.94
C GLY A 195 37.81 14.83 28.11
N SER A 196 38.79 13.92 27.99
CA SER A 196 39.83 13.72 29.01
C SER A 196 40.88 14.84 29.07
N ARG A 197 41.07 15.61 27.98
CA ARG A 197 42.05 16.72 27.95
C ARG A 197 41.51 18.05 28.48
N SER A 198 40.19 18.18 28.63
CA SER A 198 39.52 19.38 29.15
C SER A 198 39.30 19.42 30.67
N GLY A 199 39.77 18.40 31.41
CA GLY A 199 39.49 18.24 32.84
C GLY A 199 40.60 18.64 33.82
N THR A 200 41.75 19.16 33.37
CA THR A 200 42.87 19.52 34.26
C THR A 200 43.25 20.99 34.14
N ALA A 201 42.42 21.86 34.71
CA ALA A 201 42.79 23.23 35.03
C ALA A 201 41.89 23.73 36.18
N SER A 202 42.26 23.39 37.41
CA SER A 202 41.85 24.06 38.65
C SER A 202 43.03 24.08 39.59
#